data_AF-A0A7C5NKD2-F1
#
_entry.id   AF-A0A7C5NKD2-F1
#
_cell.length_a   1.000
_cell.length_b   1.000
_cell.length_c   1.000
_cell.angle_alpha   90.00
_cell.angle_beta   90.00
_cell.angle_gamma   90.00
#
_symmetry.space_group_name_H-M   'P 1'
#
loop_
_entity.id
_entity.type
_entity.pdbx_description
1 polymer ?
#
loop_
_entity_poly.entity_id
_entity_poly.type
_entity_poly.pdbx_seq_one_letter_code
_entity_poly.pdbx_strand_id
1 'polypeptide(L)'
;MTITKDKYYEYDYYHTSLDNLDFVKAEYIAETIDLYIELIRRMDRRVKYKNLVPYGEVMLSRYDLYPKMGGAFNQLIEKTTGKSELDIILELLFYADGSLDVLALSRIIGVSEDVIESVTKKLEEKSILEAI
;
A
#
# COMPACT_ATOMS: atom_id res chain seq x y z
N MET A 1 -15.75 10.72 -1.37
CA MET A 1 -16.19 9.50 -2.08
C MET A 1 -16.95 8.65 -1.08
N THR A 2 -18.14 8.14 -1.45
CA THR A 2 -18.99 7.31 -0.59
C THR A 2 -19.33 6.01 -1.32
N ILE A 3 -19.36 4.88 -0.60
CA ILE A 3 -19.85 3.61 -1.15
C ILE A 3 -21.32 3.48 -0.70
N THR A 4 -22.24 3.67 -1.63
CA THR A 4 -23.69 3.57 -1.41
C THR A 4 -24.31 2.86 -2.61
N LYS A 5 -25.53 2.34 -2.43
CA LYS A 5 -26.31 1.78 -3.53
C LYS A 5 -26.83 2.92 -4.41
N ASP A 6 -27.87 3.61 -3.95
CA ASP A 6 -28.31 4.89 -4.49
C ASP A 6 -27.92 6.00 -3.51
N LYS A 7 -27.52 7.16 -4.02
CA LYS A 7 -27.16 8.30 -3.18
C LYS A 7 -28.38 9.17 -2.92
N TYR A 8 -28.35 9.92 -1.83
CA TYR A 8 -29.36 10.92 -1.52
C TYR A 8 -29.57 11.88 -2.70
N TYR A 9 -30.83 12.21 -3.01
CA TYR A 9 -31.27 12.92 -4.23
C TYR A 9 -31.02 12.23 -5.59
N GLU A 10 -30.58 10.97 -5.62
CA GLU A 10 -30.33 10.23 -6.88
C GLU A 10 -31.36 9.11 -7.15
N TYR A 11 -32.41 9.01 -6.33
CA TYR A 11 -33.54 8.09 -6.54
C TYR A 11 -34.90 8.75 -6.22
N ASP A 12 -35.95 8.29 -6.90
CA ASP A 12 -37.26 8.96 -6.98
C ASP A 12 -37.99 9.11 -5.63
N TYR A 13 -37.72 8.22 -4.67
CA TYR A 13 -38.46 8.13 -3.42
C TYR A 13 -37.80 8.88 -2.26
N TYR A 14 -36.63 9.49 -2.48
CA TYR A 14 -35.87 10.18 -1.45
C TYR A 14 -36.70 11.30 -0.78
N HIS A 15 -36.73 11.34 0.56
CA HIS A 15 -37.57 12.25 1.36
C HIS A 15 -39.08 12.18 1.07
N THR A 16 -39.57 11.03 0.63
CA THR A 16 -41.02 10.78 0.50
C THR A 16 -41.44 9.60 1.39
N SER A 17 -42.74 9.42 1.61
CA SER A 17 -43.28 8.25 2.31
C SER A 17 -43.10 6.92 1.55
N LEU A 18 -42.64 6.97 0.30
CA LEU A 18 -42.32 5.79 -0.50
C LEU A 18 -40.95 5.18 -0.14
N ASP A 19 -40.09 5.90 0.59
CA ASP A 19 -38.89 5.35 1.21
C ASP A 19 -39.27 4.62 2.52
N ASN A 20 -39.70 3.36 2.39
CA ASN A 20 -40.32 2.58 3.46
C ASN A 20 -39.85 1.10 3.43
N LEU A 21 -40.39 0.27 4.32
CA LEU A 21 -39.99 -1.15 4.44
C LEU A 21 -40.44 -2.02 3.26
N ASP A 22 -41.36 -1.55 2.41
CA ASP A 22 -41.70 -2.24 1.16
C ASP A 22 -40.64 -1.95 0.08
N PHE A 23 -40.05 -0.76 0.09
CA PHE A 23 -38.94 -0.39 -0.81
C PHE A 23 -37.61 -1.00 -0.36
N VAL A 24 -37.27 -0.88 0.92
CA VAL A 24 -36.01 -1.38 1.50
C VAL A 24 -36.01 -2.92 1.53
N LYS A 25 -35.03 -3.54 0.89
CA LYS A 25 -34.88 -5.01 0.85
C LYS A 25 -33.71 -5.48 1.71
N ALA A 26 -33.98 -6.49 2.55
CA ALA A 26 -32.97 -7.08 3.43
C ALA A 26 -31.77 -7.66 2.67
N GLU A 27 -31.99 -8.23 1.47
CA GLU A 27 -30.93 -8.77 0.60
C GLU A 27 -29.90 -7.69 0.21
N TYR A 28 -30.33 -6.48 -0.11
CA TYR A 28 -29.43 -5.39 -0.49
C TYR A 28 -28.66 -4.83 0.70
N ILE A 29 -29.24 -4.87 1.89
CA ILE A 29 -28.54 -4.52 3.14
C ILE A 29 -27.43 -5.55 3.38
N ALA A 30 -27.74 -6.84 3.25
CA ALA A 30 -26.76 -7.92 3.42
C ALA A 30 -25.59 -7.80 2.42
N GLU A 31 -25.88 -7.60 1.13
CA GLU A 31 -24.87 -7.37 0.09
C GLU A 31 -23.95 -6.18 0.43
N THR A 32 -24.54 -5.08 0.90
CA THR A 32 -23.78 -3.88 1.29
C THR A 32 -22.86 -4.19 2.47
N ILE A 33 -23.36 -4.88 3.50
CA ILE A 33 -22.55 -5.29 4.65
C ILE A 33 -21.39 -6.18 4.22
N ASP A 34 -21.65 -7.18 3.37
CA ASP A 34 -20.61 -8.09 2.87
C ASP A 34 -19.51 -7.33 2.10
N LEU A 35 -19.91 -6.36 1.27
CA LEU A 35 -18.97 -5.48 0.57
C LEU A 35 -18.08 -4.68 1.53
N TYR A 36 -18.67 -4.06 2.57
CA TYR A 36 -17.91 -3.31 3.57
C TYR A 36 -16.98 -4.21 4.39
N ILE A 37 -17.44 -5.42 4.76
CA ILE A 37 -16.59 -6.40 5.44
C ILE A 37 -15.41 -6.80 4.57
N GLU A 38 -15.63 -7.06 3.27
CA GLU A 38 -14.54 -7.41 2.35
C GLU A 38 -13.56 -6.23 2.17
N LEU A 39 -14.05 -5.00 2.09
CA LEU A 39 -13.21 -3.81 2.05
C LEU A 39 -12.32 -3.70 3.29
N ILE A 40 -12.90 -3.84 4.49
CA ILE A 40 -12.16 -3.79 5.75
C ILE A 40 -11.12 -4.92 5.79
N ARG A 41 -11.50 -6.15 5.43
CA ARG A 41 -10.55 -7.28 5.36
C ARG A 41 -9.40 -7.02 4.41
N ARG A 42 -9.64 -6.38 3.26
CA ARG A 42 -8.58 -6.01 2.32
C ARG A 42 -7.68 -4.91 2.86
N MET A 43 -8.19 -4.00 3.66
CA MET A 43 -7.39 -2.98 4.33
C MET A 43 -6.53 -3.59 5.45
N ASP A 44 -7.11 -4.48 6.26
CA ASP A 44 -6.43 -5.12 7.39
C ASP A 44 -5.34 -6.11 6.95
N ARG A 45 -5.52 -6.76 5.79
CA ARG A 45 -4.55 -7.72 5.22
C ARG A 45 -3.34 -7.08 4.55
N ARG A 46 -3.26 -5.75 4.50
CA ARG A 46 -2.14 -5.10 3.84
C ARG A 46 -0.89 -5.27 4.68
N VAL A 47 0.12 -5.88 4.06
CA VAL A 47 1.41 -6.12 4.67
C VAL A 47 2.05 -4.80 5.04
N LYS A 48 2.58 -4.74 6.27
CA LYS A 48 3.42 -3.66 6.74
C LYS A 48 4.83 -4.18 6.90
N TYR A 49 5.79 -3.29 6.84
CA TYR A 49 7.20 -3.67 6.97
C TYR A 49 7.87 -2.90 8.10
N LYS A 50 8.74 -3.61 8.82
CA LYS A 50 9.54 -3.06 9.90
C LYS A 50 11.03 -3.24 9.60
N ASN A 51 11.77 -2.14 9.67
CA ASN A 51 13.21 -2.10 9.57
C ASN A 51 13.84 -2.67 10.84
N LEU A 52 14.68 -3.68 10.67
CA LEU A 52 15.38 -4.37 11.76
C LEU A 52 16.67 -3.65 12.17
N VAL A 53 17.11 -2.65 11.41
CA VAL A 53 18.27 -1.80 11.67
C VAL A 53 17.84 -0.31 11.73
N PRO A 54 17.05 0.09 12.75
CA PRO A 54 16.41 1.41 12.77
C PRO A 54 17.34 2.56 13.23
N TYR A 55 18.53 2.26 13.74
CA TYR A 55 19.43 3.27 14.34
C TYR A 55 20.53 3.68 13.37
N GLY A 56 20.30 4.81 12.68
CA GLY A 56 21.21 5.34 11.67
C GLY A 56 20.98 4.73 10.29
N GLU A 57 21.75 5.20 9.30
CA GLU A 57 21.64 4.67 7.94
C GLU A 57 22.17 3.24 7.85
N VAL A 58 21.44 2.38 7.13
CA VAL A 58 21.85 1.00 6.91
C VAL A 58 23.08 0.99 6.01
N MET A 59 24.18 0.40 6.50
CA MET A 59 25.38 0.19 5.70
C MET A 59 25.14 -0.90 4.63
N LEU A 60 24.59 -0.49 3.48
CA LEU A 60 24.15 -1.35 2.38
C LEU A 60 25.27 -2.25 1.80
N SER A 61 26.53 -1.81 1.89
CA SER A 61 27.69 -2.59 1.42
C SER A 61 27.89 -3.90 2.18
N ARG A 62 27.51 -3.97 3.47
CA ARG A 62 27.56 -5.22 4.24
C ARG A 62 26.59 -6.28 3.73
N TYR A 63 25.59 -5.86 2.97
CA TYR A 63 24.53 -6.70 2.44
C TYR A 63 24.62 -6.90 0.93
N ASP A 64 25.72 -6.49 0.28
CA ASP A 64 25.92 -6.60 -1.18
C ASP A 64 24.79 -5.94 -1.99
N LEU A 65 24.27 -4.81 -1.50
CA LEU A 65 23.18 -4.04 -2.12
C LEU A 65 23.67 -2.92 -3.05
N TYR A 66 24.98 -2.63 -3.08
CA TYR A 66 25.55 -1.70 -4.05
C TYR A 66 25.82 -2.39 -5.40
N PRO A 67 25.65 -1.68 -6.52
CA PRO A 67 26.06 -2.18 -7.83
C PRO A 67 27.55 -2.54 -7.84
N LYS A 68 27.89 -3.74 -8.31
CA LYS A 68 29.28 -4.23 -8.38
C LYS A 68 30.12 -3.53 -9.45
N MET A 69 29.49 -2.80 -10.37
CA MET A 69 30.16 -2.10 -11.47
C MET A 69 29.75 -0.63 -11.49
N GLY A 70 30.73 0.27 -11.44
CA GLY A 70 30.49 1.71 -11.24
C GLY A 70 29.63 2.41 -12.30
N GLY A 71 29.57 1.87 -13.52
CA GLY A 71 28.70 2.40 -14.60
C GLY A 71 27.24 1.94 -14.56
N ALA A 72 26.89 1.00 -13.66
CA ALA A 72 25.56 0.42 -13.57
C ALA A 72 24.56 1.28 -12.76
N PHE A 73 25.04 2.30 -12.04
CA PHE A 73 24.19 3.19 -11.23
C PHE A 73 23.07 3.86 -12.05
N ASN A 74 23.32 4.17 -13.33
CA ASN A 74 22.34 4.82 -14.20
C ASN A 74 21.39 3.83 -14.92
N GLN A 75 21.60 2.52 -14.82
CA GLN A 75 20.83 1.53 -15.60
C GLN A 75 19.53 1.09 -14.93
N LEU A 76 19.38 1.32 -13.62
CA LEU A 76 18.23 0.88 -12.81
C LEU A 76 17.37 2.06 -12.33
N ILE A 77 17.43 3.19 -13.03
CA ILE A 77 16.60 4.34 -12.73
C ILE A 77 15.16 4.02 -13.13
N GLU A 78 14.24 4.07 -12.18
CA GLU A 78 12.81 3.95 -12.44
C GLU A 78 12.40 5.12 -13.33
N LYS A 79 11.90 4.81 -14.54
CA LYS A 79 11.74 5.80 -15.62
C LYS A 79 10.71 6.87 -15.30
N THR A 80 9.78 6.58 -14.40
CA THR A 80 8.67 7.48 -14.04
C THR A 80 9.10 8.53 -13.03
N THR A 81 9.94 8.13 -12.07
CA THR A 81 10.32 8.93 -10.90
C THR A 81 11.75 9.47 -10.97
N GLY A 82 12.60 8.87 -11.79
CA GLY A 82 14.03 9.20 -11.84
C GLY A 82 14.81 8.68 -10.63
N LYS A 83 14.20 7.87 -9.75
CA LYS A 83 14.87 7.30 -8.57
C LYS A 83 15.64 6.03 -8.94
N SER A 84 16.84 5.88 -8.40
CA SER A 84 17.57 4.62 -8.46
C SER A 84 17.01 3.62 -7.46
N GLU A 85 17.31 2.33 -7.65
CA GLU A 85 16.96 1.29 -6.67
C GLU A 85 17.53 1.59 -5.27
N LEU A 86 18.71 2.22 -5.19
CA LEU A 86 19.33 2.60 -3.91
C LEU A 86 18.55 3.69 -3.18
N ASP A 87 18.06 4.69 -3.91
CA ASP A 87 17.24 5.76 -3.33
C ASP A 87 15.95 5.17 -2.73
N ILE A 88 15.33 4.25 -3.47
CA ILE A 88 14.12 3.54 -3.04
C ILE A 88 14.40 2.71 -1.77
N ILE A 89 15.51 1.96 -1.73
CA ILE A 89 15.90 1.17 -0.55
C ILE A 89 16.08 2.07 0.68
N LEU A 90 16.81 3.19 0.55
CA LEU A 90 17.10 4.08 1.66
C LEU A 90 15.83 4.75 2.21
N GLU A 91 14.97 5.27 1.33
CA GLU A 91 13.68 5.85 1.73
C GLU A 91 12.76 4.79 2.34
N LEU A 92 12.71 3.58 1.77
CA LEU A 92 11.91 2.49 2.33
C LEU A 92 12.35 2.12 3.74
N LEU A 93 13.64 1.94 3.97
CA LEU A 93 14.19 1.63 5.30
C LEU A 93 13.97 2.76 6.30
N PHE A 94 13.92 4.01 5.83
CA PHE A 94 13.60 5.17 6.66
C PHE A 94 12.12 5.18 7.11
N TYR A 95 11.19 4.83 6.23
CA TYR A 95 9.75 4.86 6.52
C TYR A 95 9.17 3.56 7.07
N ALA A 96 9.85 2.43 6.90
CA ALA A 96 9.39 1.12 7.35
C ALA A 96 9.58 0.93 8.86
N ASP A 97 8.80 1.63 9.68
CA ASP A 97 8.79 1.48 11.15
C ASP A 97 7.71 0.49 11.66
N GLY A 98 6.94 -0.10 10.74
CA GLY A 98 5.80 -0.96 11.02
C GLY A 98 4.45 -0.26 11.05
N SER A 99 4.40 1.07 10.88
CA SER A 99 3.13 1.82 10.86
C SER A 99 2.49 1.90 9.46
N LEU A 100 3.33 1.86 8.41
CA LEU A 100 2.92 2.07 7.02
C LEU A 100 2.75 0.75 6.26
N ASP A 101 1.68 0.67 5.47
CA ASP A 101 1.44 -0.43 4.53
C ASP A 101 2.14 -0.19 3.18
N VAL A 102 2.17 -1.23 2.33
CA VAL A 102 2.76 -1.15 0.97
C VAL A 102 2.22 0.01 0.16
N LEU A 103 0.91 0.26 0.22
CA LEU A 103 0.27 1.36 -0.52
C LEU A 103 0.76 2.73 -0.04
N ALA A 104 0.87 2.93 1.28
CA ALA A 104 1.36 4.16 1.86
C ALA A 104 2.83 4.40 1.51
N LEU A 105 3.67 3.36 1.60
CA LEU A 105 5.08 3.42 1.19
C LEU A 105 5.21 3.76 -0.30
N SER A 106 4.44 3.10 -1.17
CA SER A 106 4.38 3.38 -2.60
C SER A 106 4.07 4.85 -2.88
N ARG A 107 3.07 5.43 -2.18
CA ARG A 107 2.69 6.83 -2.34
C ARG A 107 3.74 7.83 -1.84
N ILE A 108 4.35 7.56 -0.69
CA ILE A 108 5.35 8.45 -0.09
C ILE A 108 6.65 8.44 -0.91
N ILE A 109 7.10 7.25 -1.32
CA ILE A 109 8.32 7.08 -2.11
C ILE A 109 8.06 7.44 -3.59
N GLY A 110 6.81 7.37 -4.05
CA GLY A 110 6.40 7.76 -5.38
C GLY A 110 6.57 6.68 -6.46
N VAL A 111 6.81 5.42 -6.07
CA VAL A 111 6.97 4.28 -6.98
C VAL A 111 5.78 3.33 -6.90
N SER A 112 5.58 2.44 -7.87
CA SER A 112 4.46 1.48 -7.84
C SER A 112 4.57 0.47 -6.69
N GLU A 113 3.44 -0.11 -6.28
CA GLU A 113 3.40 -1.18 -5.28
C GLU A 113 4.27 -2.38 -5.69
N ASP A 114 4.28 -2.76 -6.98
CA ASP A 114 5.15 -3.83 -7.50
C ASP A 114 6.65 -3.56 -7.24
N VAL A 115 7.08 -2.30 -7.36
CA VAL A 115 8.48 -1.92 -7.08
C VAL A 115 8.76 -2.06 -5.58
N ILE A 116 7.86 -1.59 -4.71
CA ILE A 116 7.97 -1.76 -3.26
C ILE A 116 8.05 -3.24 -2.90
N GLU A 117 7.15 -4.08 -3.43
CA GLU A 117 7.16 -5.53 -3.19
C GLU A 117 8.47 -6.19 -3.66
N SER A 118 8.98 -5.79 -4.82
CA SER A 118 10.25 -6.32 -5.34
C SER A 118 11.45 -5.96 -4.45
N VAL A 119 11.49 -4.74 -3.90
CA VAL A 119 12.57 -4.26 -3.04
C VAL A 119 12.46 -4.85 -1.64
N THR A 120 11.27 -4.85 -1.05
CA THR A 120 11.01 -5.42 0.28
C THR A 120 11.43 -6.88 0.34
N LYS A 121 11.07 -7.69 -0.67
CA LYS A 121 11.51 -9.09 -0.76
C LYS A 121 13.03 -9.25 -0.72
N LYS A 122 13.79 -8.42 -1.46
CA LYS A 122 15.26 -8.43 -1.43
C LYS A 122 15.82 -8.09 -0.05
N LEU A 123 15.17 -7.17 0.67
CA LEU A 123 15.59 -6.74 2.00
C LEU A 123 15.23 -7.77 3.09
N GLU A 124 14.10 -8.47 2.94
CA GLU A 124 13.69 -9.60 3.79
C GLU A 124 14.66 -10.78 3.65
N GLU A 125 15.04 -11.14 2.42
CA GLU A 125 16.06 -12.17 2.13
C GLU A 125 17.41 -11.88 2.79
N LYS A 126 17.70 -10.60 3.06
CA LYS A 126 18.93 -10.11 3.71
C LYS A 126 18.74 -9.82 5.20
N SER A 127 17.56 -10.11 5.76
CA SER A 127 17.20 -9.88 7.17
C SER A 127 17.40 -8.44 7.64
N ILE A 128 17.14 -7.47 6.76
CA ILE A 128 17.16 -6.02 7.07
C ILE A 128 15.73 -5.52 7.34
N LEU A 129 14.75 -6.20 6.78
CA LEU A 129 13.34 -5.87 6.84
C LEU A 129 12.53 -7.12 7.23
N GLU A 130 11.38 -6.93 7.87
CA GLU A 130 10.44 -7.98 8.24
C GLU A 130 9.01 -7.55 7.96
N ALA A 131 8.20 -8.41 7.34
CA ALA A 131 6.76 -8.26 7.24
C ALA A 131 6.06 -8.49 8.60
N ILE A 132 5.17 -7.57 8.98
CA ILE A 132 4.39 -7.63 10.23
C ILE A 132 2.88 -7.50 10.00
#